data_AF-A0AA35QWZ9-F1
#
_entry.id   AF-A0AA35QWZ9-F1
#
_cell.length_a   1.000
_cell.length_b   1.000
_cell.length_c   1.000
_cell.angle_alpha   90.00
_cell.angle_beta   90.00
_cell.angle_gamma   90.00
#
_symmetry.space_group_name_H-M   'P 1'
#
loop_
_entity.id
_entity.type
_entity.pdbx_description
1 polymer ?
#
loop_
_entity_poly.entity_id
_entity_poly.type
_entity_poly.pdbx_seq_one_letter_code
_entity_poly.pdbx_strand_id
1 'polypeptide(L)'
;MEHQTNITGSHRRVLVDWLAQVSFKYHLLQETMILTVDILDRYLQIVIVPKPMLQLVGLASLLISSKVEEIYAPSVYDLVYISAHTYTREEVLKMEKTILHELDFRILKPYPLHFLRRYSRLARTDTNIHHLAKYFIDLSLLETETSSLLPSKKAAAAFILASSLANVQLYGTSGKKVWTKDLVRHSGYNFVQLKDPVTVLLRAMATRHLVDNAKAIRERYVKNAPTEQVKSLIKTELEKTITAADHKRVISIIAEQTES
;
A
#
# COMPACT_ATOMS: atom_id res chain seq x y z
N MET A 1 -0.69 -7.59 -15.90
CA MET A 1 -0.73 -8.98 -15.42
C MET A 1 -1.74 -9.87 -16.17
N GLU A 2 -2.59 -9.36 -17.05
CA GLU A 2 -3.55 -10.19 -17.81
C GLU A 2 -2.88 -11.21 -18.76
N HIS A 3 -1.63 -10.95 -19.15
CA HIS A 3 -0.76 -11.81 -19.96
C HIS A 3 -0.07 -12.93 -19.16
N GLN A 4 -0.17 -12.95 -17.83
CA GLN A 4 0.41 -14.03 -17.02
C GLN A 4 -0.46 -15.29 -17.12
N THR A 5 0.12 -16.38 -17.60
CA THR A 5 -0.61 -17.65 -17.78
C THR A 5 -0.70 -18.47 -16.49
N ASN A 6 0.25 -18.32 -15.57
CA ASN A 6 0.40 -19.16 -14.37
C ASN A 6 0.23 -18.40 -13.04
N ILE A 7 0.14 -17.07 -13.08
CA ILE A 7 0.08 -16.20 -11.89
C ILE A 7 -1.25 -15.44 -11.90
N THR A 8 -1.93 -15.44 -10.77
CA THR A 8 -3.19 -14.71 -10.57
C THR A 8 -2.97 -13.60 -9.55
N GLY A 9 -3.91 -12.64 -9.48
CA GLY A 9 -3.88 -11.60 -8.44
C GLY A 9 -3.86 -12.18 -7.02
N SER A 10 -4.45 -13.35 -6.81
CA SER A 10 -4.43 -14.06 -5.52
C SER A 10 -3.01 -14.54 -5.16
N HIS A 11 -2.28 -15.17 -6.09
CA HIS A 11 -0.89 -15.58 -5.85
C HIS A 11 0.00 -14.40 -5.50
N ARG A 12 -0.16 -13.27 -6.21
CA ARG A 12 0.55 -12.02 -5.91
C ARG A 12 0.19 -11.49 -4.52
N ARG A 13 -1.09 -11.45 -4.15
CA ARG A 13 -1.53 -10.95 -2.83
C ARG A 13 -0.90 -11.73 -1.69
N VAL A 14 -0.89 -13.06 -1.78
CA VAL A 14 -0.24 -13.94 -0.78
C VAL A 14 1.26 -13.65 -0.70
N LEU A 15 1.94 -13.47 -1.84
CA LEU A 15 3.35 -13.10 -1.84
C LEU A 15 3.58 -11.73 -1.20
N VAL A 16 2.78 -10.71 -1.51
CA VAL A 16 2.96 -9.36 -0.98
C VAL A 16 2.69 -9.30 0.52
N ASP A 17 1.71 -10.04 1.05
CA ASP A 17 1.52 -10.16 2.50
C ASP A 17 2.72 -10.83 3.16
N TRP A 18 3.24 -11.91 2.58
CA TRP A 18 4.44 -12.57 3.08
C TRP A 18 5.66 -11.61 3.06
N LEU A 19 5.88 -10.86 1.97
CA LEU A 19 6.94 -9.85 1.90
C LEU A 19 6.73 -8.75 2.95
N ALA A 20 5.49 -8.37 3.27
CA ALA A 20 5.21 -7.45 4.36
C ALA A 20 5.63 -8.02 5.72
N GLN A 21 5.44 -9.33 5.98
CA GLN A 21 5.95 -10.01 7.18
C GLN A 21 7.48 -9.96 7.23
N VAL A 22 8.14 -10.26 6.11
CA VAL A 22 9.61 -10.18 5.99
C VAL A 22 10.09 -8.76 6.29
N SER A 23 9.46 -7.74 5.70
CA SER A 23 9.81 -6.35 5.92
C SER A 23 9.66 -5.93 7.38
N PHE A 24 8.64 -6.44 8.05
CA PHE A 24 8.42 -6.15 9.46
C PHE A 24 9.49 -6.79 10.34
N LYS A 25 9.88 -8.04 10.04
CA LYS A 25 10.95 -8.75 10.75
C LYS A 25 12.31 -8.06 10.63
N TYR A 26 12.62 -7.51 9.46
CA TYR A 26 13.86 -6.76 9.23
C TYR A 26 13.73 -5.25 9.50
N HIS A 27 12.61 -4.81 10.06
CA HIS A 27 12.35 -3.40 10.39
C HIS A 27 12.51 -2.43 9.21
N LEU A 28 12.18 -2.87 8.01
CA LEU A 28 12.34 -2.09 6.79
C LEU A 28 11.37 -0.89 6.73
N LEU A 29 11.81 0.15 6.04
CA LEU A 29 11.03 1.34 5.75
C LEU A 29 9.77 0.99 4.94
N GLN A 30 8.77 1.86 5.02
CA GLN A 30 7.55 1.71 4.22
C GLN A 30 7.85 1.96 2.73
N GLU A 31 8.74 2.91 2.46
CA GLU A 31 9.31 3.22 1.14
C GLU A 31 9.86 1.95 0.47
N THR A 32 10.63 1.14 1.21
CA THR A 32 11.20 -0.14 0.73
C THR A 32 10.13 -1.11 0.26
N MET A 33 9.02 -1.24 1.00
CA MET A 33 7.90 -2.10 0.61
C MET A 33 7.13 -1.58 -0.60
N ILE A 34 6.93 -0.26 -0.68
CA ILE A 34 6.29 0.38 -1.84
C ILE A 34 7.13 0.14 -3.10
N LEU A 35 8.45 0.33 -3.01
CA LEU A 35 9.36 0.09 -4.12
C LEU A 35 9.42 -1.39 -4.50
N THR A 36 9.45 -2.30 -3.52
CA THR A 36 9.45 -3.75 -3.75
C THR A 36 8.26 -4.18 -4.60
N VAL A 37 7.07 -3.67 -4.27
CA VAL A 37 5.85 -4.00 -4.98
C VAL A 37 5.79 -3.35 -6.37
N ASP A 38 6.29 -2.12 -6.55
CA ASP A 38 6.40 -1.51 -7.90
C ASP A 38 7.36 -2.28 -8.81
N ILE A 39 8.53 -2.71 -8.30
CA ILE A 39 9.49 -3.52 -9.06
C ILE A 39 8.84 -4.86 -9.44
N LEU A 40 8.24 -5.57 -8.46
CA LEU A 40 7.56 -6.84 -8.68
C LEU A 40 6.48 -6.71 -9.77
N ASP A 41 5.61 -5.71 -9.65
CA ASP A 41 4.49 -5.52 -10.57
C ASP A 41 4.94 -5.20 -11.98
N ARG A 42 5.96 -4.33 -12.13
CA ARG A 42 6.52 -4.01 -13.45
C ARG A 42 7.19 -5.21 -14.08
N TYR A 43 7.98 -5.97 -13.32
CA TYR A 43 8.62 -7.16 -13.83
C TYR A 43 7.57 -8.19 -14.31
N LEU A 44 6.51 -8.41 -13.52
CA LEU A 44 5.38 -9.28 -13.90
C LEU A 44 4.52 -8.73 -15.07
N GLN A 45 4.69 -7.47 -15.48
CA GLN A 45 4.04 -6.94 -16.67
C GLN A 45 4.80 -7.27 -17.97
N ILE A 46 6.12 -7.49 -17.89
CA ILE A 46 6.97 -7.68 -19.07
C ILE A 46 7.55 -9.10 -19.19
N VAL A 47 7.67 -9.84 -18.09
CA VAL A 47 8.18 -11.23 -18.08
C VAL A 47 7.10 -12.21 -17.63
N ILE A 48 6.89 -13.29 -18.40
CA ILE A 48 6.04 -14.42 -17.97
C ILE A 48 6.80 -15.23 -16.92
N VAL A 49 6.25 -15.32 -15.72
CA VAL A 49 6.93 -15.97 -14.58
C VAL A 49 6.22 -17.27 -14.22
N PRO A 50 6.94 -18.41 -14.14
CA PRO A 50 6.39 -19.64 -13.59
C PRO A 50 6.02 -19.45 -12.11
N LYS A 51 4.89 -20.01 -11.69
CA LYS A 51 4.40 -19.91 -10.30
C LYS A 51 5.47 -20.25 -9.22
N PRO A 52 6.31 -21.31 -9.36
CA PRO A 52 7.35 -21.62 -8.38
C PRO A 52 8.46 -20.54 -8.25
N MET A 53 8.62 -19.70 -9.27
CA MET A 53 9.62 -18.63 -9.29
C MET A 53 9.10 -17.30 -8.74
N LEU A 54 7.80 -17.19 -8.47
CA LEU A 54 7.18 -15.95 -8.02
C LEU A 54 7.79 -15.44 -6.70
N GLN A 55 8.02 -16.32 -5.72
CA GLN A 55 8.65 -15.91 -4.46
C GLN A 55 10.11 -15.47 -4.65
N LEU A 56 10.88 -16.11 -5.54
CA LEU A 56 12.24 -15.68 -5.89
C LEU A 56 12.26 -14.27 -6.49
N VAL A 57 11.31 -13.97 -7.40
CA VAL A 57 11.16 -12.61 -7.97
C VAL A 57 10.83 -11.61 -6.88
N GLY A 58 9.93 -11.96 -5.94
CA GLY A 58 9.59 -11.11 -4.80
C GLY A 58 10.79 -10.82 -3.89
N LEU A 59 11.58 -11.84 -3.55
CA LEU A 59 12.79 -11.71 -2.73
C LEU A 59 13.86 -10.86 -3.41
N ALA A 60 14.10 -11.07 -4.71
CA ALA A 60 15.04 -10.26 -5.46
C ALA A 60 14.56 -8.80 -5.60
N SER A 61 13.26 -8.57 -5.76
CA SER A 61 12.67 -7.21 -5.76
C SER A 61 12.86 -6.51 -4.41
N LEU A 62 12.72 -7.26 -3.31
CA LEU A 62 12.96 -6.76 -1.96
C LEU A 62 14.45 -6.43 -1.75
N LEU A 63 15.35 -7.31 -2.19
CA LEU A 63 16.80 -7.08 -2.13
C LEU A 63 17.20 -5.78 -2.84
N ILE A 64 16.71 -5.59 -4.07
CA ILE A 64 16.96 -4.37 -4.85
C ILE A 64 16.43 -3.15 -4.08
N SER A 65 15.19 -3.21 -3.60
CA SER A 65 14.56 -2.09 -2.90
C SER A 65 15.29 -1.73 -1.61
N SER A 66 15.72 -2.74 -0.85
CA SER A 66 16.48 -2.52 0.37
C SER A 66 17.84 -1.89 0.11
N LYS A 67 18.56 -2.29 -0.95
CA LYS A 67 19.83 -1.65 -1.34
C LYS A 67 19.66 -0.18 -1.73
N VAL A 68 18.46 0.22 -2.18
CA VAL A 68 18.15 1.59 -2.61
C VAL A 68 17.74 2.46 -1.43
N GLU A 69 16.86 1.96 -0.56
CA GLU A 69 16.20 2.78 0.47
C GLU A 69 16.81 2.63 1.87
N GLU A 70 17.43 1.50 2.19
CA GLU A 70 17.91 1.22 3.55
C GLU A 70 19.37 1.62 3.73
N ILE A 71 19.68 2.25 4.87
CA ILE A 71 21.07 2.47 5.28
C ILE A 71 21.76 1.11 5.55
N TYR A 72 21.02 0.19 6.17
CA TYR A 72 21.48 -1.17 6.50
C TYR A 72 20.53 -2.20 5.89
N ALA A 73 20.76 -2.52 4.62
CA ALA A 73 19.98 -3.52 3.91
C ALA A 73 20.25 -4.94 4.46
N PRO A 74 19.24 -5.84 4.51
CA PRO A 74 19.46 -7.25 4.77
C PRO A 74 20.40 -7.85 3.73
N SER A 75 21.27 -8.76 4.16
CA SER A 75 22.18 -9.45 3.26
C SER A 75 21.43 -10.47 2.41
N VAL A 76 22.04 -10.91 1.32
CA VAL A 76 21.48 -12.01 0.51
C VAL A 76 21.34 -13.30 1.34
N TYR A 77 22.23 -13.52 2.30
CA TYR A 77 22.15 -14.67 3.19
C TYR A 77 20.94 -14.61 4.11
N ASP A 78 20.56 -13.42 4.58
CA ASP A 78 19.34 -13.22 5.36
C ASP A 78 18.09 -13.59 4.55
N LEU A 79 18.07 -13.20 3.27
CA LEU A 79 16.96 -13.53 2.36
C LEU A 79 16.92 -15.02 1.96
N VAL A 80 18.08 -15.66 1.83
CA VAL A 80 18.14 -17.12 1.65
C VAL A 80 17.59 -17.82 2.89
N TYR A 81 17.99 -17.37 4.09
CA TYR A 81 17.54 -17.93 5.36
C TYR A 81 16.03 -17.74 5.57
N ILE A 82 15.48 -16.54 5.32
CA ILE A 82 14.04 -16.28 5.48
C ILE A 82 13.19 -17.10 4.49
N SER A 83 13.76 -17.49 3.35
CA SER A 83 13.13 -18.37 2.37
C SER A 83 13.23 -19.86 2.74
N ALA A 84 13.67 -20.19 3.95
CA ALA A 84 13.94 -21.55 4.41
C ALA A 84 14.88 -22.34 3.48
N HIS A 85 15.87 -21.65 2.89
CA HIS A 85 16.80 -22.22 1.91
C HIS A 85 16.14 -22.81 0.67
N THR A 86 14.92 -22.36 0.32
CA THR A 86 14.25 -22.74 -0.93
C THR A 86 15.07 -22.31 -2.15
N TYR A 87 15.82 -21.20 -2.01
CA TYR A 87 16.68 -20.66 -3.05
C TYR A 87 18.13 -20.52 -2.55
N THR A 88 19.07 -20.74 -3.46
CA THR A 88 20.49 -20.49 -3.27
C THR A 88 20.81 -18.99 -3.41
N ARG A 89 21.95 -18.58 -2.88
CA ARG A 89 22.46 -17.20 -3.03
C ARG A 89 22.61 -16.83 -4.50
N GLU A 90 23.12 -17.76 -5.30
CA GLU A 90 23.38 -17.58 -6.73
C GLU A 90 22.09 -17.36 -7.50
N GLU A 91 21.01 -18.07 -7.16
CA GLU A 91 19.68 -17.86 -7.76
C GLU A 91 19.11 -16.48 -7.42
N VAL A 92 19.20 -16.05 -6.16
CA VAL A 92 18.73 -14.72 -5.75
C VAL A 92 19.50 -13.62 -6.47
N LEU A 93 20.83 -13.72 -6.54
CA LEU A 93 21.67 -12.75 -7.25
C LEU A 93 21.46 -12.77 -8.76
N LYS A 94 21.20 -13.95 -9.35
CA LYS A 94 20.87 -14.07 -10.77
C LYS A 94 19.53 -13.38 -11.05
N MET A 95 18.51 -13.63 -10.22
CA MET A 95 17.22 -12.99 -10.35
C MET A 95 17.30 -11.47 -10.18
N GLU A 96 18.08 -10.97 -9.21
CA GLU A 96 18.36 -9.54 -9.06
C GLU A 96 18.89 -8.93 -10.37
N LYS A 97 19.90 -9.54 -10.97
CA LYS A 97 20.47 -9.07 -12.24
C LYS A 97 19.45 -9.09 -13.37
N THR A 98 18.65 -10.15 -13.48
CA THR A 98 17.59 -10.26 -14.48
C THR A 98 16.57 -9.14 -14.31
N ILE A 99 16.05 -8.91 -13.11
CA ILE A 99 15.09 -7.84 -12.85
C ILE A 99 15.66 -6.47 -13.21
N LEU A 100 16.90 -6.18 -12.81
CA LEU A 100 17.56 -4.91 -13.13
C LEU A 100 17.73 -4.71 -14.64
N HIS A 101 18.09 -5.77 -15.37
CA HIS A 101 18.22 -5.77 -16.82
C HIS A 101 16.88 -5.53 -17.53
N GLU A 102 15.85 -6.30 -17.19
CA GLU A 102 14.52 -6.19 -17.82
C GLU A 102 13.84 -4.84 -17.53
N LEU A 103 14.21 -4.18 -16.43
CA LEU A 103 13.69 -2.85 -16.08
C LEU A 103 14.60 -1.69 -16.54
N ASP A 104 15.63 -1.95 -17.33
CA ASP A 104 16.62 -0.96 -17.78
C ASP A 104 17.21 -0.13 -16.62
N PHE A 105 17.38 -0.74 -15.44
CA PHE A 105 17.78 -0.06 -14.20
C PHE A 105 16.88 1.12 -13.79
N ARG A 106 15.68 1.25 -14.36
CA ARG A 106 14.69 2.29 -14.01
C ARG A 106 13.94 1.87 -12.75
N ILE A 107 14.60 1.93 -11.62
CA ILE A 107 14.06 1.42 -10.35
C ILE A 107 13.19 2.46 -9.64
N LEU A 108 13.67 3.69 -9.53
CA LEU A 108 13.00 4.73 -8.76
C LEU A 108 11.76 5.31 -9.45
N LYS A 109 10.69 5.49 -8.67
CA LYS A 109 9.48 6.23 -9.03
C LYS A 109 8.99 7.06 -7.86
N PRO A 110 8.17 8.10 -8.09
CA PRO A 110 7.60 8.88 -6.99
C PRO A 110 6.75 8.02 -6.03
N TYR A 111 7.00 8.12 -4.73
CA TYR A 111 6.22 7.38 -3.74
C TYR A 111 4.97 8.13 -3.28
N PRO A 112 3.84 7.44 -3.04
CA PRO A 112 2.65 8.02 -2.42
C PRO A 112 2.95 8.72 -1.09
N LEU A 113 3.93 8.22 -0.33
CA LEU A 113 4.28 8.78 0.98
C LEU A 113 4.76 10.23 0.93
N HIS A 114 5.48 10.63 -0.12
CA HIS A 114 5.91 12.02 -0.25
C HIS A 114 4.72 12.97 -0.44
N PHE A 115 3.74 12.56 -1.26
CA PHE A 115 2.50 13.30 -1.44
C PHE A 115 1.65 13.32 -0.18
N LEU A 116 1.55 12.18 0.53
CA LEU A 116 0.81 12.09 1.78
C LEU A 116 1.37 13.05 2.83
N ARG A 117 2.70 13.09 3.02
CA ARG A 117 3.35 14.02 3.95
C ARG A 117 3.01 15.48 3.60
N ARG A 118 2.97 15.83 2.30
CA ARG A 118 2.57 17.16 1.85
C ARG A 118 1.10 17.45 2.13
N TYR A 119 0.20 16.51 1.84
CA TYR A 119 -1.24 16.67 2.09
C TYR A 119 -1.55 16.80 3.58
N SER A 120 -0.96 15.97 4.44
CA SER A 120 -1.13 16.07 5.90
C SER A 120 -0.67 17.42 6.45
N ARG A 121 0.45 17.96 5.95
CA ARG A 121 0.92 19.30 6.35
C ARG A 121 -0.04 20.41 5.91
N LEU A 122 -0.52 20.37 4.67
CA LEU A 122 -1.44 21.38 4.13
C LEU A 122 -2.79 21.37 4.86
N ALA A 123 -3.30 20.19 5.18
CA ALA A 123 -4.55 20.02 5.91
C ALA A 123 -4.43 20.18 7.43
N ARG A 124 -3.20 20.36 7.96
CA ARG A 124 -2.90 20.44 9.39
C ARG A 124 -3.51 19.27 10.17
N THR A 125 -3.42 18.06 9.60
CA THR A 125 -3.96 16.86 10.24
C THR A 125 -3.05 16.37 11.35
N ASP A 126 -3.64 15.65 12.30
CA ASP A 126 -2.90 15.02 13.38
C ASP A 126 -2.23 13.71 12.96
N THR A 127 -1.48 13.14 13.91
CA THR A 127 -0.76 11.87 13.73
C THR A 127 -1.69 10.69 13.48
N ASN A 128 -2.92 10.72 14.02
CA ASN A 128 -3.89 9.63 13.86
C ASN A 128 -4.31 9.48 12.40
N ILE A 129 -4.73 10.58 11.77
CA ILE A 129 -5.12 10.59 10.35
C ILE A 129 -3.93 10.22 9.47
N HIS A 130 -2.74 10.76 9.75
CA HIS A 130 -1.55 10.44 8.98
C HIS A 130 -1.18 8.96 9.07
N HIS A 131 -1.27 8.36 10.25
CA HIS A 131 -1.02 6.93 10.49
C HIS A 131 -2.02 6.04 9.74
N LEU A 132 -3.31 6.37 9.81
CA LEU A 132 -4.37 5.66 9.07
C LEU A 132 -4.19 5.78 7.55
N ALA A 133 -3.77 6.95 7.06
CA ALA A 133 -3.52 7.12 5.63
C ALA A 133 -2.31 6.28 5.17
N LYS A 134 -1.24 6.18 5.97
CA LYS A 134 -0.12 5.27 5.70
C LYS A 134 -0.57 3.82 5.67
N TYR A 135 -1.43 3.42 6.61
CA TYR A 135 -2.03 2.08 6.66
C TYR A 135 -2.80 1.76 5.37
N PHE A 136 -3.64 2.68 4.91
CA PHE A 136 -4.41 2.53 3.68
C PHE A 136 -3.53 2.49 2.40
N ILE A 137 -2.41 3.20 2.39
CA ILE A 137 -1.41 3.06 1.30
C ILE A 137 -0.83 1.65 1.29
N ASP A 138 -0.44 1.09 2.44
CA ASP A 138 0.12 -0.26 2.49
C ASP A 138 -0.91 -1.33 2.14
N LEU A 139 -2.16 -1.20 2.59
CA LEU A 139 -3.24 -2.09 2.17
C LEU A 139 -3.44 -2.06 0.65
N SER A 140 -3.28 -0.90 0.01
CA SER A 140 -3.41 -0.79 -1.45
C SER A 140 -2.39 -1.67 -2.18
N LEU A 141 -1.21 -1.93 -1.59
CA LEU A 141 -0.16 -2.73 -2.22
C LEU A 141 -0.60 -4.18 -2.47
N LEU A 142 -1.56 -4.69 -1.69
CA LEU A 142 -2.12 -6.04 -1.84
C LEU A 142 -3.02 -6.18 -3.07
N GLU A 143 -3.62 -5.09 -3.53
CA GLU A 143 -4.60 -5.08 -4.61
C GLU A 143 -4.04 -4.51 -5.92
N THR A 144 -4.18 -5.31 -6.97
CA THR A 144 -3.64 -5.02 -8.31
C THR A 144 -4.39 -3.88 -8.98
N GLU A 145 -5.68 -3.71 -8.70
CA GLU A 145 -6.48 -2.61 -9.26
C GLU A 145 -5.88 -1.25 -8.87
N THR A 146 -5.34 -1.13 -7.66
CA THR A 146 -4.75 0.12 -7.17
C THR A 146 -3.37 0.41 -7.78
N SER A 147 -2.74 -0.54 -8.46
CA SER A 147 -1.45 -0.35 -9.13
C SER A 147 -1.54 0.68 -10.28
N SER A 148 -2.73 0.82 -10.88
CA SER A 148 -3.01 1.78 -11.95
C SER A 148 -3.10 3.24 -11.46
N LEU A 149 -3.25 3.46 -10.15
CA LEU A 149 -3.39 4.80 -9.60
C LEU A 149 -2.03 5.51 -9.53
N LEU A 150 -2.01 6.76 -10.00
CA LEU A 150 -0.86 7.65 -9.80
C LEU A 150 -0.51 7.75 -8.30
N PRO A 151 0.78 7.80 -7.92
CA PRO A 151 1.19 7.90 -6.52
C PRO A 151 0.54 9.06 -5.76
N SER A 152 0.39 10.21 -6.41
CA SER A 152 -0.27 11.41 -5.86
C SER A 152 -1.78 11.21 -5.62
N LYS A 153 -2.47 10.50 -6.52
CA LYS A 153 -3.90 10.16 -6.39
C LYS A 153 -4.13 9.08 -5.34
N LYS A 154 -3.23 8.08 -5.26
CA LYS A 154 -3.24 7.04 -4.22
C LYS A 154 -3.08 7.66 -2.83
N ALA A 155 -2.13 8.59 -2.67
CA ALA A 155 -1.95 9.33 -1.43
C ALA A 155 -3.16 10.20 -1.07
N ALA A 156 -3.76 10.89 -2.05
CA ALA A 156 -4.95 11.70 -1.83
C ALA A 156 -6.15 10.84 -1.42
N ALA A 157 -6.36 9.70 -2.10
CA ALA A 157 -7.41 8.75 -1.78
C ALA A 157 -7.27 8.18 -0.36
N ALA A 158 -6.07 7.72 0.00
CA ALA A 158 -5.79 7.21 1.33
C ALA A 158 -5.99 8.27 2.42
N PHE A 159 -5.57 9.51 2.15
CA PHE A 159 -5.80 10.64 3.05
C PHE A 159 -7.28 10.96 3.24
N ILE A 160 -8.07 10.96 2.15
CA ILE A 160 -9.51 11.22 2.21
C ILE A 160 -10.21 10.12 3.01
N LEU A 161 -9.90 8.85 2.75
CA LEU A 161 -10.47 7.73 3.50
C LEU A 161 -10.12 7.80 4.99
N ALA A 162 -8.84 8.01 5.32
CA ALA A 162 -8.38 8.15 6.70
C ALA A 162 -9.08 9.27 7.46
N SER A 163 -9.18 10.44 6.82
CA SER A 163 -9.81 11.61 7.44
C SER A 163 -11.31 11.40 7.63
N SER A 164 -12.02 10.87 6.62
CA SER A 164 -13.46 10.59 6.71
C SER A 164 -13.76 9.58 7.82
N LEU A 165 -12.95 8.52 7.93
CA LEU A 165 -13.12 7.50 8.96
C LEU A 165 -12.82 8.07 10.36
N ALA A 166 -11.69 8.77 10.52
CA ALA A 166 -11.28 9.36 11.78
C ALA A 166 -12.26 10.43 12.28
N ASN A 167 -12.74 11.30 11.39
CA ASN A 167 -13.70 12.34 11.74
C ASN A 167 -14.98 11.77 12.37
N VAL A 168 -15.48 10.66 11.83
CA VAL A 168 -16.67 9.99 12.36
C VAL A 168 -16.34 9.21 13.64
N GLN A 169 -15.33 8.34 13.59
CA GLN A 169 -15.11 7.34 14.64
C GLN A 169 -14.26 7.83 15.81
N LEU A 170 -13.38 8.80 15.60
CA LEU A 170 -12.48 9.32 16.63
C LEU A 170 -12.93 10.68 17.18
N TYR A 171 -13.43 11.56 16.31
CA TYR A 171 -13.76 12.95 16.70
C TYR A 171 -15.27 13.23 16.81
N GLY A 172 -16.13 12.32 16.35
CA GLY A 172 -17.58 12.52 16.36
C GLY A 172 -18.06 13.69 15.48
N THR A 173 -17.21 14.19 14.58
CA THR A 173 -17.52 15.31 13.68
C THR A 173 -17.94 14.76 12.32
N SER A 174 -19.24 14.81 12.00
CA SER A 174 -19.74 14.51 10.65
C SER A 174 -19.72 15.78 9.78
N GLY A 175 -19.51 15.65 8.46
CA GLY A 175 -19.65 16.77 7.51
C GLY A 175 -18.47 17.75 7.41
N LYS A 176 -17.36 17.53 8.12
CA LYS A 176 -16.15 18.37 7.95
C LYS A 176 -15.54 18.11 6.56
N LYS A 177 -15.38 19.17 5.75
CA LYS A 177 -14.74 19.08 4.43
C LYS A 177 -13.31 18.55 4.57
N VAL A 178 -13.06 17.37 4.02
CA VAL A 178 -11.78 16.65 4.13
C VAL A 178 -10.78 17.18 3.11
N TRP A 179 -11.22 17.43 1.88
CA TRP A 179 -10.38 18.00 0.82
C TRP A 179 -10.57 19.53 0.73
N THR A 180 -9.67 20.27 1.36
CA THR A 180 -9.76 21.73 1.51
C THR A 180 -9.36 22.49 0.23
N LYS A 181 -9.72 23.79 0.15
CA LYS A 181 -9.31 24.66 -0.97
C LYS A 181 -7.78 24.74 -1.14
N ASP A 182 -7.04 24.69 -0.04
CA ASP A 182 -5.56 24.67 -0.07
C ASP A 182 -5.02 23.38 -0.70
N LEU A 183 -5.64 22.24 -0.39
CA LEU A 183 -5.29 20.96 -1.00
C LEU A 183 -5.59 20.98 -2.51
N VAL A 184 -6.74 21.50 -2.92
CA VAL A 184 -7.07 21.69 -4.36
C VAL A 184 -6.02 22.57 -5.03
N ARG A 185 -5.70 23.73 -4.44
CA ARG A 185 -4.73 24.69 -4.98
C ARG A 185 -3.34 24.09 -5.18
N HIS A 186 -2.86 23.29 -4.23
CA HIS A 186 -1.48 22.78 -4.25
C HIS A 186 -1.33 21.42 -4.94
N SER A 187 -2.39 20.62 -5.02
CA SER A 187 -2.39 19.33 -5.72
C SER A 187 -2.83 19.45 -7.19
N GLY A 188 -3.62 20.47 -7.51
CA GLY A 188 -4.31 20.58 -8.80
C GLY A 188 -5.49 19.62 -8.95
N TYR A 189 -5.82 18.83 -7.91
CA TYR A 189 -6.94 17.88 -7.95
C TYR A 189 -8.18 18.46 -7.29
N ASN A 190 -9.25 18.55 -8.08
CA ASN A 190 -10.58 18.71 -7.52
C ASN A 190 -11.12 17.35 -7.06
N PHE A 191 -12.22 17.39 -6.32
CA PHE A 191 -12.78 16.19 -5.74
C PHE A 191 -13.37 15.21 -6.77
N VAL A 192 -13.90 15.72 -7.88
CA VAL A 192 -14.40 14.91 -9.00
C VAL A 192 -13.30 14.01 -9.55
N GLN A 193 -12.07 14.53 -9.69
CA GLN A 193 -10.90 13.77 -10.14
C GLN A 193 -10.39 12.74 -9.12
N LEU A 194 -10.77 12.88 -7.85
CA LEU A 194 -10.37 11.99 -6.75
C LEU A 194 -11.44 10.95 -6.41
N LYS A 195 -12.67 11.11 -6.91
CA LYS A 195 -13.77 10.17 -6.69
C LYS A 195 -13.40 8.75 -7.12
N ASP A 196 -12.85 8.57 -8.32
CA ASP A 196 -12.51 7.23 -8.82
C ASP A 196 -11.35 6.60 -8.01
N PRO A 197 -10.21 7.28 -7.76
CA PRO A 197 -9.16 6.76 -6.88
C PRO A 197 -9.66 6.35 -5.50
N VAL A 198 -10.52 7.16 -4.87
CA VAL A 198 -11.11 6.85 -3.57
C VAL A 198 -12.00 5.62 -3.66
N THR A 199 -12.83 5.53 -4.70
CA THR A 199 -13.74 4.38 -4.91
C THR A 199 -12.97 3.09 -5.15
N VAL A 200 -11.90 3.12 -5.96
CA VAL A 200 -11.03 1.96 -6.21
C VAL A 200 -10.38 1.49 -4.92
N LEU A 201 -9.84 2.43 -4.13
CA LEU A 201 -9.19 2.12 -2.86
C LEU A 201 -10.18 1.57 -1.82
N LEU A 202 -11.38 2.14 -1.76
CA LEU A 202 -12.46 1.69 -0.87
C LEU A 202 -12.97 0.29 -1.26
N ARG A 203 -13.16 0.03 -2.55
CA ARG A 203 -13.55 -1.30 -3.06
C ARG A 203 -12.48 -2.33 -2.74
N ALA A 204 -11.21 -1.99 -2.96
CA ALA A 204 -10.09 -2.82 -2.57
C ALA A 204 -10.24 -3.23 -1.11
N MET A 205 -10.43 -2.28 -0.19
CA MET A 205 -10.61 -2.50 1.24
C MET A 205 -11.87 -3.29 1.64
N ALA A 206 -12.93 -3.24 0.83
CA ALA A 206 -14.16 -3.99 1.07
C ALA A 206 -14.09 -5.47 0.63
N THR A 207 -12.95 -5.94 0.10
CA THR A 207 -12.81 -7.34 -0.30
C THR A 207 -12.56 -8.24 0.92
N ARG A 208 -13.33 -9.33 1.03
CA ARG A 208 -13.15 -10.33 2.12
C ARG A 208 -11.72 -10.88 2.21
N HIS A 209 -11.05 -11.01 1.08
CA HIS A 209 -9.69 -11.57 1.03
C HIS A 209 -8.62 -10.69 1.68
N LEU A 210 -8.85 -9.37 1.83
CA LEU A 210 -7.93 -8.52 2.59
C LEU A 210 -7.97 -8.83 4.08
N VAL A 211 -9.11 -9.28 4.62
CA VAL A 211 -9.20 -9.69 6.03
C VAL A 211 -8.23 -10.84 6.32
N ASP A 212 -8.14 -11.78 5.37
CA ASP A 212 -7.29 -12.97 5.50
C ASP A 212 -5.81 -12.67 5.21
N ASN A 213 -5.54 -11.84 4.19
CA ASN A 213 -4.20 -11.65 3.62
C ASN A 213 -3.59 -10.27 3.90
N ALA A 214 -4.12 -9.49 4.85
CA ALA A 214 -3.49 -8.24 5.29
C ALA A 214 -3.01 -8.31 6.75
N LYS A 215 -2.85 -9.53 7.28
CA LYS A 215 -2.52 -9.77 8.68
C LYS A 215 -1.23 -9.08 9.08
N ALA A 216 -0.18 -9.19 8.25
CA ALA A 216 1.13 -8.62 8.51
C ALA A 216 1.10 -7.09 8.62
N ILE A 217 0.45 -6.47 7.63
CA ILE A 217 0.28 -5.02 7.56
C ILE A 217 -0.55 -4.57 8.76
N ARG A 218 -1.67 -5.23 9.07
CA ARG A 218 -2.47 -4.91 10.25
C ARG A 218 -1.63 -4.93 11.52
N GLU A 219 -0.95 -6.04 11.79
CA GLU A 219 -0.20 -6.22 13.03
C GLU A 219 0.86 -5.12 13.19
N ARG A 220 1.54 -4.74 12.09
CA ARG A 220 2.47 -3.61 12.08
C ARG A 220 1.80 -2.30 12.50
N TYR A 221 0.65 -1.96 11.91
CA TYR A 221 -0.01 -0.68 12.18
C TYR A 221 -0.76 -0.64 13.51
N VAL A 222 -1.24 -1.78 14.00
CA VAL A 222 -1.80 -1.95 15.35
C VAL A 222 -0.70 -1.80 16.41
N LYS A 223 0.47 -2.42 16.19
CA LYS A 223 1.61 -2.31 17.12
C LYS A 223 2.14 -0.88 17.22
N ASN A 224 2.17 -0.17 16.11
CA ASN A 224 2.71 1.19 16.01
C ASN A 224 1.63 2.29 16.08
N ALA A 225 0.40 1.95 16.51
CA ALA A 225 -0.69 2.91 16.57
C ALA A 225 -0.40 4.04 17.58
N PRO A 226 -0.65 5.32 17.23
CA PRO A 226 -0.40 6.45 18.13
C PRO A 226 -1.34 6.49 19.34
N THR A 227 -2.55 5.94 19.22
CA THR A 227 -3.55 5.89 20.30
C THR A 227 -4.27 4.54 20.33
N GLU A 228 -4.80 4.16 21.49
CA GLU A 228 -5.60 2.93 21.61
C GLU A 228 -6.90 3.00 20.79
N GLN A 229 -7.44 4.19 20.54
CA GLN A 229 -8.61 4.37 19.67
C GLN A 229 -8.30 4.05 18.20
N VAL A 230 -7.12 4.47 17.70
CA VAL A 230 -6.66 4.11 16.35
C VAL A 230 -6.40 2.61 16.26
N LYS A 231 -5.85 2.02 17.33
CA LYS A 231 -5.61 0.58 17.42
C LYS A 231 -6.91 -0.22 17.38
N SER A 232 -7.93 0.19 18.14
CA SER A 232 -9.24 -0.46 18.10
C SER A 232 -9.90 -0.29 16.74
N LEU A 233 -9.80 0.90 16.14
CA LEU A 233 -10.33 1.19 14.81
C LEU A 233 -9.76 0.22 13.76
N ILE A 234 -8.44 0.08 13.68
CA ILE A 234 -7.78 -0.82 12.72
C ILE A 234 -8.17 -2.29 12.94
N LYS A 235 -8.37 -2.71 14.20
CA LYS A 235 -8.83 -4.07 14.51
C LYS A 235 -10.27 -4.30 14.06
N THR A 236 -11.19 -3.39 14.39
CA THR A 236 -12.61 -3.51 14.09
C THR A 236 -12.92 -3.37 12.60
N GLU A 237 -12.20 -2.49 11.88
CA GLU A 237 -12.34 -2.31 10.42
C GLU A 237 -11.98 -3.59 9.62
N LEU A 238 -11.20 -4.50 10.22
CA LEU A 238 -10.88 -5.79 9.61
C LEU A 238 -11.85 -6.90 10.01
N GLU A 239 -12.42 -6.85 11.21
CA GLU A 239 -13.44 -7.82 11.64
C GLU A 239 -14.78 -7.61 10.91
N LYS A 240 -15.08 -6.36 10.59
CA LYS A 240 -16.21 -5.98 9.75
C LYS A 240 -15.63 -5.63 8.39
N THR A 241 -15.71 -6.52 7.40
CA THR A 241 -15.49 -6.13 6.00
C THR A 241 -16.18 -4.80 5.78
N ILE A 242 -15.47 -3.72 5.40
CA ILE A 242 -16.04 -2.37 5.22
C ILE A 242 -17.41 -2.56 4.60
N THR A 243 -18.45 -2.37 5.41
CA THR A 243 -19.73 -2.94 5.03
C THR A 243 -20.26 -2.16 3.84
N ALA A 244 -21.21 -2.71 3.08
CA ALA A 244 -21.88 -1.91 2.04
C ALA A 244 -22.46 -0.59 2.62
N ALA A 245 -22.75 -0.54 3.94
CA ALA A 245 -23.15 0.66 4.66
C ALA A 245 -21.98 1.63 4.89
N ASP A 246 -20.79 1.17 5.28
CA ASP A 246 -19.59 2.02 5.39
C ASP A 246 -19.15 2.52 4.01
N HIS A 247 -19.25 1.68 2.98
CA HIS A 247 -19.01 2.08 1.60
C HIS A 247 -20.00 3.15 1.12
N LYS A 248 -21.31 2.97 1.37
CA LYS A 248 -22.34 3.98 1.09
C LYS A 248 -22.15 5.25 1.90
N ARG A 249 -21.69 5.15 3.15
CA ARG A 249 -21.48 6.28 4.06
C ARG A 249 -20.25 7.08 3.69
N VAL A 250 -19.14 6.42 3.35
CA VAL A 250 -17.97 7.08 2.80
C VAL A 250 -18.34 7.73 1.48
N ILE A 251 -19.09 7.07 0.60
CA ILE A 251 -19.59 7.65 -0.65
C ILE A 251 -20.57 8.81 -0.41
N SER A 252 -21.42 8.78 0.61
CA SER A 252 -22.34 9.87 0.91
C SER A 252 -21.60 11.08 1.48
N ILE A 253 -20.64 10.86 2.39
CA ILE A 253 -19.72 11.92 2.88
C ILE A 253 -18.93 12.52 1.72
N ILE A 254 -18.50 11.67 0.78
CA ILE A 254 -17.83 12.09 -0.46
C ILE A 254 -18.79 12.93 -1.33
N ALA A 255 -20.04 12.50 -1.49
CA ALA A 255 -21.06 13.19 -2.29
C ALA A 255 -21.42 14.57 -1.70
N GLU A 256 -21.62 14.66 -0.38
CA GLU A 256 -21.90 15.90 0.36
C GLU A 256 -20.76 16.94 0.22
N GLN A 257 -19.52 16.48 0.04
CA GLN A 257 -18.36 17.35 -0.17
C GLN A 257 -18.21 17.86 -1.62
N THR A 258 -18.93 17.29 -2.58
CA THR A 258 -18.92 17.71 -3.99
C THR A 258 -19.88 18.85 -4.31
N GLU A 259 -20.94 19.02 -3.51
CA GLU A 259 -22.02 19.98 -3.74
C GLU A 259 -21.78 21.35 -3.07
N SER A 260 -20.61 21.55 -2.43
CA SER A 260 -20.23 22.77 -1.68
C SER A 260 -18.84 23.31 -2.03
#